data_AF-A0A2M7TV84-F1
#
_entry.id   AF-A0A2M7TV84-F1
#
_cell.length_a   1.000
_cell.length_b   1.000
_cell.length_c   1.000
_cell.angle_alpha   90.00
_cell.angle_beta   90.00
_cell.angle_gamma   90.00
#
_symmetry.space_group_name_H-M   'P 1'
#
loop_
_entity.id
_entity.type
_entity.pdbx_description
1 polymer ?
#
loop_
_entity_poly.entity_id
_entity_poly.type
_entity_poly.pdbx_seq_one_letter_code
_entity_poly.pdbx_strand_id
1 'polypeptide(L)'
;MSYLSELPRPFFVLTPMDEVTDTVFRQIVADCAPPDLYFTEFVNVDGLQSPGRAKLLKKLRFTEAEQPLIAQIWGRDPENFRKT
;
A
#
# COMPACT_ATOMS: atom_id res chain seq x y z
N MET A 1 -14.16 -16.08 3.81
CA MET A 1 -13.64 -15.24 4.92
C MET A 1 -12.67 -14.23 4.33
N SER A 2 -12.30 -13.17 5.05
CA SER A 2 -11.30 -12.20 4.57
C SER A 2 -9.89 -12.79 4.75
N TYR A 3 -8.96 -12.52 3.83
CA TYR A 3 -7.54 -12.90 3.94
C TYR A 3 -6.94 -12.58 5.33
N LEU A 4 -7.30 -11.42 5.89
CA LEU A 4 -6.85 -10.98 7.22
C LEU A 4 -7.28 -11.93 8.36
N SER A 5 -8.36 -12.68 8.17
CA SER A 5 -8.85 -13.66 9.14
C SER A 5 -8.01 -14.94 9.17
N GLU A 6 -7.22 -15.18 8.14
CA GLU A 6 -6.44 -16.41 7.92
C GLU A 6 -4.96 -16.24 8.33
N LEU A 7 -4.53 -15.01 8.66
CA LEU A 7 -3.16 -14.72 9.08
C LEU A 7 -2.79 -15.38 10.43
N PRO A 8 -1.52 -15.83 10.58
CA PRO A 8 -1.03 -16.39 11.84
C PRO A 8 -1.08 -15.33 12.96
N ARG A 9 -1.10 -15.76 14.23
CA ARG A 9 -1.06 -14.83 15.38
C ARG A 9 0.05 -15.23 16.35
N PRO A 10 1.01 -14.34 16.65
CA PRO A 10 1.20 -13.00 16.08
C PRO A 10 1.64 -13.05 14.60
N PHE A 11 1.52 -11.92 13.89
CA PHE A 11 2.04 -11.72 12.54
C PHE A 11 2.77 -10.38 12.44
N PHE A 12 3.63 -10.26 11.43
CA PHE A 12 4.41 -9.07 11.13
C PHE A 12 3.86 -8.35 9.91
N VAL A 13 3.97 -7.03 9.92
CA VAL A 13 3.61 -6.18 8.80
C VAL A 13 4.76 -5.22 8.49
N LEU A 14 5.00 -4.93 7.20
CA LEU A 14 5.79 -3.77 6.83
C LEU A 14 4.88 -2.54 6.84
N THR A 15 5.16 -1.61 7.76
CA THR A 15 4.34 -0.41 7.94
C THR A 15 4.43 0.53 6.73
N PRO A 16 3.35 1.21 6.34
CA PRO A 16 3.39 2.20 5.28
C PRO A 16 4.16 3.46 5.71
N MET A 17 5.20 3.82 4.96
CA MET A 17 6.02 5.02 5.18
C MET A 17 6.26 5.75 3.86
N ASP A 18 5.75 6.98 3.78
CA ASP A 18 5.78 7.78 2.54
C ASP A 18 7.20 8.13 2.10
N GLU A 19 7.46 7.96 0.81
CA GLU A 19 8.78 8.10 0.15
C GLU A 19 9.87 7.19 0.77
N VAL A 20 9.49 6.14 1.50
CA VAL A 20 10.40 5.14 2.09
C VAL A 20 10.03 3.72 1.65
N THR A 21 8.79 3.28 1.89
CA THR A 21 8.35 1.92 1.54
C THR A 21 7.74 1.89 0.15
N ASP A 22 8.48 2.35 -0.86
CA ASP A 22 8.09 2.24 -2.26
C ASP A 22 8.23 0.78 -2.77
N THR A 23 7.89 0.53 -4.03
CA THR A 23 7.97 -0.84 -4.59
C THR A 23 9.38 -1.40 -4.63
N VAL A 24 10.41 -0.56 -4.79
CA VAL A 24 11.80 -1.02 -4.82
C VAL A 24 12.21 -1.50 -3.43
N PHE A 25 11.89 -0.71 -2.39
CA PHE A 25 12.16 -1.09 -1.02
C PHE A 25 11.40 -2.37 -0.62
N ARG A 26 10.12 -2.49 -0.99
CA ARG A 26 9.34 -3.69 -0.70
C ARG A 26 9.91 -4.94 -1.35
N GLN A 27 10.42 -4.84 -2.60
CA GLN A 27 11.10 -5.95 -3.26
C GLN A 27 12.38 -6.38 -2.53
N ILE A 28 13.18 -5.43 -2.04
CA ILE A 28 14.37 -5.76 -1.24
C ILE A 28 13.99 -6.49 0.05
N VAL A 29 12.93 -6.05 0.73
CA VAL A 29 12.43 -6.72 1.93
C VAL A 29 11.92 -8.13 1.61
N ALA A 30 11.20 -8.29 0.49
CA ALA A 30 10.70 -9.58 0.03
C ALA A 30 11.83 -10.61 -0.22
N ASP A 31 12.96 -10.16 -0.76
CA ASP A 31 14.14 -10.99 -0.99
C ASP A 31 14.93 -11.33 0.29
N CYS A 32 14.75 -10.57 1.37
CA CYS A 32 15.50 -10.72 2.61
C CYS A 32 14.72 -11.49 3.69
N ALA A 33 13.60 -10.93 4.13
CA ALA A 33 12.77 -11.46 5.20
C ALA A 33 11.35 -10.88 5.03
N PRO A 34 10.50 -11.52 4.21
CA PRO A 34 9.17 -11.01 3.91
C PRO A 34 8.30 -10.98 5.18
N PRO A 35 7.59 -9.87 5.49
CA PRO A 35 6.51 -9.88 6.47
C PRO A 35 5.31 -10.71 5.98
N ASP A 36 4.37 -10.97 6.88
CA ASP A 36 3.10 -11.61 6.54
C ASP A 36 2.18 -10.70 5.71
N LEU A 37 2.40 -9.37 5.75
CA LEU A 37 1.60 -8.38 5.03
C LEU A 37 2.39 -7.09 4.72
N TYR A 38 2.23 -6.58 3.52
CA TYR A 38 2.78 -5.30 3.08
C TYR A 38 1.71 -4.23 2.96
N PHE A 39 2.15 -2.96 3.02
CA PHE A 39 1.35 -1.80 2.63
C PHE A 39 2.08 -0.95 1.59
N THR A 40 1.32 -0.31 0.71
CA THR A 40 1.86 0.76 -0.14
C THR A 40 2.21 1.99 0.72
N GLU A 41 2.90 2.96 0.14
CA GLU A 41 2.88 4.33 0.69
C GLU A 41 1.43 4.86 0.76
N PHE A 42 1.19 5.88 1.58
CA PHE A 42 -0.15 6.44 1.73
C PHE A 42 -0.51 7.45 0.64
N VAL A 43 -1.65 7.24 0.00
CA VAL A 43 -2.13 8.08 -1.10
C VAL A 43 -3.36 8.90 -0.71
N ASN A 44 -3.28 10.21 -0.94
CA ASN A 44 -4.40 11.12 -0.68
C ASN A 44 -5.45 11.00 -1.79
N VAL A 45 -6.70 10.69 -1.42
CA VAL A 45 -7.81 10.50 -2.39
C VAL A 45 -8.20 11.79 -3.09
N ASP A 46 -8.10 12.95 -2.43
CA ASP A 46 -8.41 14.25 -3.06
C ASP A 46 -7.39 14.54 -4.18
N GLY A 47 -6.12 14.24 -3.93
CA GLY A 47 -5.04 14.32 -4.90
C GLY A 47 -5.24 13.38 -6.09
N LEU A 48 -5.81 12.20 -5.88
CA LEU A 48 -6.18 11.26 -6.96
C LEU A 48 -7.30 11.78 -7.86
N GLN A 49 -8.12 12.70 -7.36
CA GLN A 49 -9.17 13.40 -8.13
C GLN A 49 -8.73 14.79 -8.60
N SER A 50 -7.41 15.04 -8.65
CA SER A 50 -6.80 16.30 -9.08
C SER A 50 -5.82 16.10 -10.25
N PRO A 51 -5.29 17.18 -10.88
CA PRO A 51 -4.18 17.07 -11.83
C PRO A 51 -2.93 16.38 -11.28
N GLY A 52 -2.81 16.25 -9.95
CA GLY A 52 -1.74 15.52 -9.26
C GLY A 52 -1.83 13.99 -9.37
N ARG A 53 -2.92 13.42 -9.90
CA ARG A 53 -3.16 11.96 -9.98
C ARG A 53 -1.96 11.19 -10.52
N ALA A 54 -1.40 11.61 -11.66
CA ALA A 54 -0.28 10.91 -12.30
C ALA A 54 0.97 10.81 -11.39
N LYS A 55 1.21 11.83 -10.56
CA LYS A 55 2.32 11.83 -9.59
C LYS A 55 2.07 10.91 -8.40
N LEU A 56 0.80 10.72 -8.03
CA LEU A 56 0.41 9.86 -6.90
C LEU A 56 0.34 8.39 -7.29
N LEU A 57 -0.04 8.06 -8.53
CA LEU A 57 -0.11 6.67 -9.00
C LEU A 57 1.23 5.92 -8.89
N LYS A 58 2.38 6.62 -8.86
CA LYS A 58 3.69 5.99 -8.62
C LYS A 58 3.74 5.25 -7.28
N LYS A 59 3.05 5.76 -6.26
CA LYS A 59 3.02 5.24 -4.88
C LYS A 59 2.21 3.95 -4.75
N LEU A 60 1.32 3.70 -5.71
CA LEU A 60 0.48 2.50 -5.81
C LEU A 60 1.08 1.42 -6.72
N ARG A 61 2.27 1.65 -7.30
CA ARG A 61 2.93 0.63 -8.13
C ARG A 61 3.35 -0.54 -7.25
N PHE A 62 3.22 -1.74 -7.79
CA PHE A 62 3.62 -2.98 -7.15
C PHE A 62 4.09 -4.02 -8.17
N THR A 63 4.72 -5.08 -7.67
CA THR A 63 5.08 -6.28 -8.43
C THR A 63 4.52 -7.51 -7.72
N GLU A 64 4.57 -8.69 -8.34
CA GLU A 64 4.09 -9.93 -7.71
C GLU A 64 4.94 -10.35 -6.49
N ALA A 65 6.21 -9.95 -6.43
CA ALA A 65 7.14 -10.31 -5.36
C ALA A 65 6.78 -9.73 -3.98
N GLU A 66 6.02 -8.63 -3.95
CA GLU A 66 5.61 -7.92 -2.73
C GLU A 66 4.17 -8.21 -2.32
N GLN A 67 3.59 -9.30 -2.83
CA GLN A 67 2.31 -9.81 -2.32
C GLN A 67 2.53 -10.66 -1.05
N PRO A 68 1.61 -10.59 -0.07
CA PRO A 68 0.31 -9.90 -0.07
C PRO A 68 0.42 -8.39 0.29
N LEU A 69 -0.26 -7.52 -0.46
CA LEU A 69 -0.15 -6.06 -0.36
C LEU A 69 -1.51 -5.37 -0.19
N ILE A 70 -1.59 -4.41 0.73
CA ILE A 70 -2.74 -3.51 0.89
C ILE A 70 -2.38 -2.09 0.45
N ALA A 71 -3.20 -1.50 -0.41
CA ALA A 71 -3.08 -0.09 -0.75
C ALA A 71 -3.59 0.80 0.40
N GLN A 72 -2.74 1.67 0.95
CA GLN A 72 -3.15 2.63 1.96
C GLN A 72 -3.61 3.94 1.31
N ILE A 73 -4.86 4.31 1.53
CA ILE A 73 -5.43 5.59 1.08
C ILE A 73 -5.97 6.40 2.25
N TRP A 74 -5.99 7.72 2.11
CA TRP A 74 -6.48 8.64 3.14
C TRP A 74 -7.13 9.89 2.54
N GLY A 75 -8.00 10.55 3.30
CA GLY A 75 -8.67 11.79 2.93
C GLY A 75 -9.89 12.04 3.80
N ARG A 76 -10.70 13.04 3.42
CA ARG A 76 -11.86 13.48 4.22
C ARG A 76 -13.19 13.37 3.49
N ASP A 77 -13.20 13.36 2.16
CA ASP A 77 -14.41 13.30 1.35
C ASP A 77 -14.74 11.84 0.97
N PRO A 78 -15.83 11.25 1.52
CA PRO A 78 -16.26 9.89 1.18
C PRO A 78 -16.47 9.63 -0.31
N GLU A 79 -16.87 10.65 -1.08
CA GLU A 79 -17.07 10.50 -2.52
C GLU A 79 -15.74 10.33 -3.26
N ASN A 80 -14.66 10.92 -2.77
CA ASN A 80 -13.33 10.71 -3.35
C ASN A 80 -12.76 9.33 -3.01
N PHE A 81 -13.10 8.76 -1.84
CA PHE A 81 -12.80 7.34 -1.56
C PHE A 81 -13.52 6.41 -2.52
N ARG A 82 -14.79 6.68 -2.86
CA ARG A 82 -15.57 5.85 -3.81
C ARG A 82 -15.04 5.90 -5.26
N LYS A 83 -14.46 7.02 -5.67
CA LYS A 83 -13.86 7.22 -7.00
C LYS A 83 -12.44 6.67 -7.12
N THR A 84 -11.82 6.29 -6.01
CA THR A 84 -10.44 5.79 -5.95
C THR A 84 -10.44 4.29 -6.15
#